data_AF-A0AAJ5K613-F1
#
_entry.id   AF-A0AAJ5K613-F1
#
_cell.length_a   1.000
_cell.length_b   1.000
_cell.length_c   1.000
_cell.angle_alpha   90.00
_cell.angle_beta   90.00
_cell.angle_gamma   90.00
#
_symmetry.space_group_name_H-M   'P 1'
#
loop_
_entity.id
_entity.type
_entity.pdbx_description
1 polymer ?
#
loop_
_entity_poly.entity_id
_entity_poly.type
_entity_poly.pdbx_seq_one_letter_code
_entity_poly.pdbx_strand_id
1 'polypeptide(L)'
;MKMISDVLVFAVALEALFIMVLEMFLTQTKIARNAFDLPKEYLAQEKVQVSMANQGLYNGFIGVGILLSMLVFPNELRIWNLYLFVGFVVVAAIYGAFTANKKIIFSQGLPAILALVALILSNS
;
A
#
# COMPACT_ATOMS: atom_id res chain seq x y z
N MET A 1 11.95 -17.93 9.00
CA MET A 1 11.57 -16.49 9.11
C MET A 1 11.56 -15.80 7.75
N LYS A 2 12.56 -16.03 6.88
CA LYS A 2 12.59 -15.46 5.52
C LYS A 2 11.35 -15.75 4.65
N MET A 3 10.80 -16.97 4.69
CA MET A 3 9.56 -17.28 3.97
C MET A 3 8.36 -16.48 4.48
N ILE A 4 8.27 -16.23 5.78
CA ILE A 4 7.18 -15.46 6.39
C ILE A 4 7.29 -13.99 5.99
N SER A 5 8.49 -13.40 6.07
CA SER A 5 8.70 -12.01 5.63
C SER A 5 8.43 -11.85 4.13
N ASP A 6 8.89 -12.79 3.30
CA ASP A 6 8.63 -12.76 1.85
C ASP A 6 7.12 -12.81 1.55
N VAL A 7 6.33 -13.65 2.25
CA VAL A 7 4.86 -13.71 2.09
C VAL A 7 4.18 -12.41 2.54
N LEU A 8 4.56 -11.85 3.67
CA LEU A 8 3.96 -10.61 4.19
C LEU A 8 4.27 -9.42 3.29
N VAL A 9 5.51 -9.30 2.81
CA VAL A 9 5.92 -8.25 1.87
C VAL A 9 5.18 -8.39 0.54
N PHE A 10 5.02 -9.61 0.04
CA PHE A 10 4.23 -9.86 -1.17
C PHE A 10 2.76 -9.44 -0.98
N ALA A 11 2.16 -9.73 0.19
CA ALA A 11 0.81 -9.28 0.50
C ALA A 11 0.68 -7.75 0.49
N VAL A 12 1.66 -7.02 1.04
CA VAL A 12 1.70 -5.54 0.99
C VAL A 12 1.80 -5.03 -0.44
N ALA A 13 2.57 -5.70 -1.30
CA ALA A 13 2.66 -5.34 -2.71
C ALA A 13 1.30 -5.51 -3.42
N LEU A 14 0.63 -6.65 -3.20
CA LEU A 14 -0.70 -6.90 -3.76
C LEU A 14 -1.75 -5.91 -3.22
N GLU A 15 -1.67 -5.57 -1.94
CA GLU A 15 -2.53 -4.55 -1.34
C GLU A 15 -2.36 -3.19 -2.03
N ALA A 16 -1.11 -2.73 -2.22
CA ALA A 16 -0.84 -1.46 -2.90
C ALA A 16 -1.36 -1.44 -4.34
N LEU A 17 -1.20 -2.55 -5.08
CA LEU A 17 -1.76 -2.69 -6.43
C LEU A 17 -3.29 -2.77 -6.43
N PHE A 18 -3.89 -3.42 -5.44
CA PHE A 18 -5.34 -3.45 -5.28
C PHE A 18 -5.90 -2.05 -5.00
N ILE A 19 -5.25 -1.27 -4.13
CA ILE A 19 -5.62 0.12 -3.85
C ILE A 19 -5.47 0.97 -5.11
N MET A 20 -4.37 0.83 -5.86
CA MET A 20 -4.21 1.49 -7.16
C MET A 20 -5.43 1.26 -8.06
N VAL A 21 -5.84 -0.01 -8.21
CA VAL A 21 -7.01 -0.34 -9.05
C VAL A 21 -8.30 0.27 -8.52
N LEU A 22 -8.50 0.26 -7.19
CA LEU A 22 -9.66 0.89 -6.56
C LEU A 22 -9.70 2.40 -6.78
N GLU A 23 -8.57 3.10 -6.65
CA GLU A 23 -8.48 4.55 -6.74
C GLU A 23 -8.49 5.08 -8.18
N MET A 24 -7.96 4.31 -9.14
CA MET A 24 -7.87 4.71 -10.54
C MET A 24 -9.09 4.32 -11.37
N PHE A 25 -9.62 3.11 -11.17
CA PHE A 25 -10.60 2.52 -12.09
C PHE A 25 -11.95 2.23 -11.44
N LEU A 26 -11.98 1.96 -10.13
CA LEU A 26 -13.17 1.47 -9.44
C LEU A 26 -13.71 2.44 -8.36
N THR A 27 -13.35 3.72 -8.45
CA THR A 27 -13.62 4.76 -7.45
C THR A 27 -15.11 4.93 -7.11
N GLN A 28 -16.00 4.66 -8.07
CA GLN A 28 -17.46 4.75 -7.88
C GLN A 28 -18.11 3.50 -7.28
N THR A 29 -17.37 2.40 -7.16
CA THR A 29 -17.92 1.12 -6.72
C THR A 29 -18.27 1.14 -5.22
N LYS A 30 -19.13 0.21 -4.79
CA LYS A 30 -19.45 0.04 -3.36
C LYS A 30 -18.20 -0.33 -2.54
N ILE A 31 -17.26 -1.06 -3.14
CA ILE A 31 -16.01 -1.48 -2.49
C ILE A 31 -15.14 -0.26 -2.19
N ALA A 32 -14.90 0.60 -3.19
CA ALA A 32 -14.14 1.84 -3.00
C ALA A 32 -14.80 2.75 -1.95
N ARG A 33 -16.12 2.93 -2.01
CA ARG A 33 -16.86 3.74 -1.01
C ARG A 33 -16.66 3.25 0.42
N ASN A 34 -16.73 1.94 0.63
CA ASN A 34 -16.53 1.34 1.95
C ASN A 34 -15.07 1.43 2.41
N ALA A 35 -14.12 1.33 1.49
CA ALA A 35 -12.69 1.42 1.79
C ALA A 35 -12.27 2.85 2.18
N PHE A 36 -12.72 3.86 1.43
CA PHE A 36 -12.34 5.26 1.65
C PHE A 36 -13.27 6.00 2.61
N ASP A 37 -14.47 5.47 2.90
CA ASP A 37 -15.46 6.07 3.81
C ASP A 37 -15.89 7.48 3.37
N LEU A 38 -16.02 7.64 2.05
CA LEU A 38 -16.38 8.90 1.38
C LEU A 38 -17.80 8.84 0.80
N PRO A 39 -18.58 9.96 0.84
CA PRO A 39 -19.90 10.05 0.23
C PRO A 39 -19.87 9.79 -1.27
N LYS A 40 -20.94 9.20 -1.82
CA LYS A 40 -21.05 8.90 -3.24
C LYS A 40 -20.99 10.18 -4.09
N GLU A 41 -21.65 11.23 -3.64
CA GLU A 41 -21.71 12.52 -4.32
C GLU A 41 -20.34 13.20 -4.36
N TYR A 42 -19.49 12.98 -3.35
CA TYR A 42 -18.13 13.49 -3.32
C TYR A 42 -17.24 12.75 -4.33
N LEU A 43 -17.29 11.42 -4.33
CA LEU A 43 -16.53 10.60 -5.28
C LEU A 43 -16.99 10.81 -6.73
N ALA A 44 -18.24 11.20 -6.95
CA ALA A 44 -18.76 11.54 -8.28
C ALA A 44 -18.11 12.79 -8.90
N GLN A 45 -17.48 13.65 -8.10
CA GLN A 45 -16.84 14.86 -8.62
C GLN A 45 -15.60 14.51 -9.46
N GLU A 46 -15.54 15.03 -10.69
CA GLU A 46 -14.44 14.75 -11.64
C GLU A 46 -13.07 15.07 -11.05
N LYS A 47 -12.92 16.21 -10.37
CA LYS A 47 -11.66 16.59 -9.71
C LYS A 47 -11.22 15.61 -8.63
N VAL A 48 -12.18 15.03 -7.89
CA VAL A 48 -11.90 14.01 -6.87
C VAL A 48 -11.44 12.72 -7.55
N GLN A 49 -12.10 12.29 -8.62
CA GLN A 49 -11.71 11.10 -9.38
C GLN A 49 -10.29 11.23 -9.95
N VAL A 50 -9.95 12.38 -10.54
CA VAL A 50 -8.61 12.66 -11.07
C VAL A 50 -7.56 12.65 -9.95
N SER A 51 -7.87 13.27 -8.80
CA SER A 51 -6.96 13.29 -7.64
C SER A 51 -6.73 11.88 -7.09
N MET A 52 -7.79 11.09 -6.94
CA MET A 52 -7.70 9.70 -6.49
C MET A 52 -6.94 8.84 -7.49
N ALA A 53 -7.18 8.98 -8.80
CA ALA A 53 -6.41 8.24 -9.79
C ALA A 53 -4.91 8.54 -9.71
N ASN A 54 -4.53 9.79 -9.41
CA ASN A 54 -3.13 10.14 -9.18
C ASN A 54 -2.59 9.50 -7.90
N GLN A 55 -3.36 9.49 -6.80
CA GLN A 55 -3.00 8.77 -5.55
C GLN A 55 -2.80 7.27 -5.82
N GLY A 56 -3.72 6.67 -6.58
CA GLY A 56 -3.65 5.28 -7.01
C GLY A 56 -2.40 4.96 -7.80
N LEU A 57 -2.00 5.84 -8.71
CA LEU A 57 -0.78 5.66 -9.49
C LEU A 57 0.48 5.59 -8.59
N TYR A 58 0.57 6.42 -7.54
CA TYR A 58 1.66 6.33 -6.57
C TYR A 58 1.62 5.02 -5.77
N ASN A 59 0.44 4.56 -5.35
CA ASN A 59 0.28 3.23 -4.74
C ASN A 59 0.74 2.12 -5.70
N GLY A 60 0.47 2.28 -7.00
CA GLY A 60 0.97 1.42 -8.06
C GLY A 60 2.49 1.36 -8.13
N PHE A 61 3.16 2.51 -8.10
CA PHE A 61 4.62 2.59 -8.09
C PHE A 61 5.22 1.87 -6.87
N ILE A 62 4.59 1.98 -5.70
CA ILE A 62 5.02 1.28 -4.49
C ILE A 62 4.88 -0.23 -4.68
N GLY A 63 3.71 -0.71 -5.11
CA GLY A 63 3.45 -2.13 -5.32
C GLY A 63 4.43 -2.75 -6.34
N VAL A 64 4.63 -2.10 -7.47
CA VAL A 64 5.61 -2.51 -8.49
C VAL A 64 7.04 -2.47 -7.93
N GLY A 65 7.40 -1.42 -7.17
CA GLY A 65 8.72 -1.29 -6.53
C GLY A 65 9.02 -2.43 -5.57
N ILE A 66 8.03 -2.85 -4.77
CA ILE A 66 8.16 -4.02 -3.89
C ILE A 66 8.34 -5.30 -4.71
N LEU A 67 7.52 -5.53 -5.74
CA LEU A 67 7.64 -6.74 -6.58
C LEU A 67 8.98 -6.80 -7.31
N LEU A 68 9.45 -5.70 -7.88
CA LEU A 68 10.77 -5.62 -8.51
C LEU A 68 11.88 -5.93 -7.52
N SER A 69 11.79 -5.37 -6.31
CA SER A 69 12.76 -5.66 -5.23
C SER A 69 12.78 -7.14 -4.86
N MET A 70 11.60 -7.78 -4.80
CA MET A 70 11.48 -9.19 -4.44
C MET A 70 11.99 -10.14 -5.52
N LEU A 71 11.73 -9.83 -6.80
CA LEU A 71 11.87 -10.77 -7.91
C LEU A 71 13.11 -10.55 -8.77
N VAL A 72 13.65 -9.33 -8.81
CA VAL A 72 14.69 -8.94 -9.76
C VAL A 72 15.99 -8.51 -9.08
N PHE A 73 15.90 -7.76 -7.97
CA PHE A 73 17.09 -7.19 -7.36
C PHE A 73 17.96 -8.22 -6.63
N PRO A 74 19.31 -8.10 -6.70
CA PRO A 74 20.22 -8.95 -5.96
C PRO A 74 20.06 -8.73 -4.44
N ASN A 75 20.46 -9.72 -3.64
CA ASN A 75 20.18 -9.78 -2.20
C ASN A 75 20.54 -8.49 -1.43
N GLU A 76 21.68 -7.87 -1.74
CA GLU A 76 22.14 -6.64 -1.05
C GLU A 76 21.25 -5.43 -1.34
N LEU A 77 20.80 -5.24 -2.59
CA LEU A 77 19.91 -4.14 -2.96
C LEU A 77 18.45 -4.43 -2.59
N ARG A 78 18.05 -5.71 -2.62
CA ARG A 78 16.71 -6.18 -2.29
C ARG A 78 16.29 -5.71 -0.90
N ILE A 79 17.11 -5.96 0.12
CA ILE A 79 16.72 -5.65 1.51
C ILE A 79 16.49 -4.15 1.72
N TRP A 80 17.39 -3.30 1.23
CA TRP A 80 17.29 -1.84 1.41
C TRP A 80 16.10 -1.25 0.67
N ASN A 81 15.81 -1.74 -0.55
CA ASN A 81 14.60 -1.31 -1.26
C ASN A 81 13.32 -1.79 -0.57
N LEU A 82 13.30 -3.01 -0.02
CA LEU A 82 12.16 -3.49 0.75
C LEU A 82 11.91 -2.66 2.01
N TYR A 83 12.97 -2.30 2.76
CA TYR A 83 12.83 -1.37 3.88
C TYR A 83 12.27 -0.01 3.45
N LEU A 84 12.74 0.51 2.32
CA LEU A 84 12.26 1.78 1.79
C LEU A 84 10.77 1.74 1.41
N PHE A 85 10.37 0.83 0.54
CA PHE A 85 9.00 0.80 0.02
C PHE A 85 7.99 0.35 1.08
N VAL A 86 8.29 -0.69 1.88
CA VAL A 86 7.41 -1.09 2.98
C VAL A 86 7.35 0.01 4.05
N GLY A 87 8.48 0.69 4.31
CA GLY A 87 8.53 1.85 5.19
C GLY A 87 7.65 3.00 4.70
N PHE A 88 7.63 3.29 3.40
CA PHE A 88 6.70 4.28 2.82
C PHE A 88 5.25 3.91 3.08
N VAL A 89 4.87 2.64 2.95
CA VAL A 89 3.50 2.19 3.25
C VAL A 89 3.16 2.42 4.73
N VAL A 90 4.08 2.10 5.65
CA VAL A 90 3.88 2.35 7.09
C VAL A 90 3.68 3.85 7.36
N VAL A 91 4.53 4.71 6.81
CA VAL A 91 4.43 6.17 7.00
C VAL A 91 3.13 6.71 6.41
N ALA A 92 2.77 6.29 5.19
CA ALA A 92 1.53 6.69 4.53
C ALA A 92 0.30 6.22 5.33
N ALA A 93 0.32 4.99 5.87
CA ALA A 93 -0.78 4.47 6.67
C ALA A 93 -0.94 5.23 8.00
N ILE A 94 0.16 5.59 8.67
CA ILE A 94 0.13 6.42 9.87
C ILE A 94 -0.45 7.79 9.54
N TYR A 95 0.07 8.47 8.51
CA TYR A 95 -0.40 9.79 8.11
C TYR A 95 -1.89 9.77 7.70
N GLY A 96 -2.29 8.78 6.89
CA GLY A 96 -3.68 8.58 6.47
C GLY A 96 -4.62 8.27 7.64
N ALA A 97 -4.16 7.52 8.66
CA ALA A 97 -4.94 7.25 9.86
C ALA A 97 -5.23 8.52 10.68
N PHE A 98 -4.31 9.48 10.71
CA PHE A 98 -4.49 10.75 11.39
C PHE A 98 -5.32 11.76 10.59
N THR A 99 -5.22 11.74 9.26
CA THR A 99 -5.75 12.80 8.40
C THR A 99 -7.04 12.45 7.65
N ALA A 100 -7.19 11.19 7.22
CA ALA A 100 -8.29 10.77 6.36
C ALA A 100 -9.22 9.80 7.08
N ASN A 101 -8.73 8.64 7.50
CA ASN A 101 -9.55 7.61 8.12
C ASN A 101 -8.74 6.69 9.03
N LYS A 102 -9.11 6.61 10.30
CA LYS A 102 -8.47 5.72 11.29
C LYS A 102 -8.44 4.25 10.86
N LYS A 103 -9.36 3.79 10.00
CA LYS A 103 -9.39 2.41 9.46
C LYS A 103 -8.16 2.09 8.59
N ILE A 104 -7.45 3.11 8.07
CA ILE A 104 -6.25 2.95 7.25
C ILE A 104 -5.13 2.25 8.04
N ILE A 105 -5.02 2.49 9.36
CA ILE A 105 -4.00 1.82 10.16
C ILE A 105 -4.21 0.30 10.22
N PHE A 106 -5.46 -0.18 10.13
CA PHE A 106 -5.78 -1.60 10.19
C PHE A 106 -5.76 -2.27 8.82
N SER A 107 -6.19 -1.54 7.78
CA SER A 107 -6.17 -2.05 6.41
C SER A 107 -4.75 -2.06 5.85
N GLN A 108 -4.07 -0.91 5.81
CA GLN A 108 -2.72 -0.76 5.23
C GLN A 108 -1.60 -0.84 6.26
N GLY A 109 -1.81 -0.22 7.43
CA GLY A 109 -0.76 -0.10 8.45
C GLY A 109 -0.37 -1.45 9.04
N LEU A 110 -1.35 -2.26 9.44
CA LEU A 110 -1.10 -3.54 10.10
C LEU A 110 -0.35 -4.53 9.19
N PRO A 111 -0.74 -4.78 7.92
CA PRO A 111 0.05 -5.63 7.03
C PRO A 111 1.47 -5.11 6.82
N ALA A 112 1.64 -3.80 6.58
CA ALA A 112 2.95 -3.19 6.34
C ALA A 112 3.87 -3.26 7.57
N ILE A 113 3.33 -3.01 8.76
CA ILE A 113 4.09 -3.10 10.02
C ILE A 113 4.51 -4.55 10.27
N LEU A 114 3.60 -5.51 10.08
CA LEU A 114 3.93 -6.94 10.23
C LEU A 114 5.00 -7.37 9.24
N ALA A 115 4.91 -6.94 7.98
CA ALA A 115 5.92 -7.18 6.96
C ALA A 115 7.28 -6.57 7.34
N LEU A 116 7.28 -5.32 7.82
CA LEU A 116 8.50 -4.62 8.21
C LEU A 116 9.19 -5.27 9.42
N VAL A 117 8.42 -5.63 10.45
CA VAL A 117 8.94 -6.34 11.63
C VAL A 117 9.50 -7.70 11.22
N ALA A 118 8.79 -8.46 10.36
CA ALA A 118 9.28 -9.74 9.87
C ALA A 118 10.56 -9.59 9.03
N LEU A 119 10.66 -8.54 8.20
CA LEU A 119 11.89 -8.22 7.46
C LEU A 119 13.06 -7.98 8.40
N ILE A 120 12.89 -7.13 9.41
CA ILE A 120 13.94 -6.84 10.41
C ILE A 120 14.37 -8.13 11.09
N LEU A 121 13.44 -8.89 11.68
CA LEU A 121 13.76 -10.11 12.43
C LEU A 121 14.36 -11.23 11.58
N SER A 122 14.08 -11.28 10.28
CA SER A 122 14.63 -12.30 9.38
C SER A 122 16.02 -11.98 8.82
N ASN A 123 16.49 -10.75 9.02
CA ASN A 123 17.78 -10.26 8.52
C ASN A 123 18.59 -9.55 9.62
N SER A 124 18.28 -9.85 10.89
CA SER A 124 19.06 -9.50 12.08
C SER A 124 20.15 -10.53 12.35
#